data_AF-A0A8J6ZNN2-F1
#
_entry.id   AF-A0A8J6ZNN2-F1
#
_cell.length_a   1.000
_cell.length_b   1.000
_cell.length_c   1.000
_cell.angle_alpha   90.00
_cell.angle_beta   90.00
_cell.angle_gamma   90.00
#
_symmetry.space_group_name_H-M   'P 1'
#
loop_
_entity.id
_entity.type
_entity.pdbx_description
1 polymer ?
#
loop_
_entity_poly.entity_id
_entity_poly.type
_entity_poly.pdbx_seq_one_letter_code
_entity_poly.pdbx_strand_id
1 'polypeptide(L)' 'MNADGEKCDRCWNYSTHVGESAEHPLICDRCVAALAGEF' A
#
# COMPACT_ATOMS: atom_id res chain seq x y z
N MET A 1 -3.48 21.34 4.19
CA MET A 1 -4.07 20.11 4.76
C MET A 1 -3.71 19.00 3.80
N ASN A 2 -2.66 18.23 4.10
CA ASN A 2 -2.28 17.08 3.27
C ASN A 2 -3.27 15.98 3.63
N ALA A 3 -3.92 15.39 2.63
CA ALA A 3 -4.69 14.18 2.87
C ALA A 3 -3.72 13.13 3.40
N ASP A 4 -3.93 12.67 4.64
CA ASP A 4 -3.17 11.56 5.19
C ASP A 4 -3.34 10.36 4.26
N GLY A 5 -2.27 9.95 3.57
CA GLY A 5 -2.28 8.86 2.61
C GLY A 5 -1.29 9.04 1.46
N GLU A 6 -0.56 7.98 1.13
CA GLU A 6 0.28 7.94 -0.08
C GLU A 6 -0.43 7.15 -1.19
N LYS A 7 -0.03 7.40 -2.43
CA LYS A 7 -0.57 6.70 -3.59
C LYS A 7 0.10 5.34 -3.72
N CYS A 8 -0.68 4.27 -3.74
CA CYS A 8 -0.19 2.93 -4.02
C CYS A 8 0.16 2.78 -5.51
N ASP A 9 1.37 2.32 -5.83
CA ASP A 9 1.80 2.12 -7.23
C ASP A 9 1.08 0.96 -7.95
N ARG A 10 0.49 0.03 -7.19
CA ARG A 10 -0.17 -1.17 -7.76
C ARG A 10 -1.65 -0.95 -8.08
N CYS A 11 -2.41 -0.44 -7.12
CA CYS A 11 -3.86 -0.24 -7.28
C CYS A 11 -4.24 1.21 -7.58
N TRP A 12 -3.26 2.13 -7.58
CA TRP A 12 -3.43 3.57 -7.77
C TRP A 12 -4.40 4.24 -6.78
N ASN A 13 -4.71 3.56 -5.68
CA ASN A 13 -5.53 4.08 -4.60
C ASN A 13 -4.65 4.82 -3.58
N TYR A 14 -5.17 5.89 -3.01
CA TYR A 14 -4.53 6.56 -1.87
C TYR A 14 -4.85 5.81 -0.58
N SER A 15 -3.84 5.43 0.18
CA SER A 15 -4.01 4.78 1.48
C SER A 15 -2.92 5.26 2.44
N THR A 16 -3.30 5.44 3.70
CA THR A 16 -2.38 5.71 4.83
C THR A 16 -1.49 4.53 5.16
N HIS A 17 -1.83 3.36 4.62
CA HIS A 17 -1.14 2.09 4.84
C HIS A 17 -0.12 1.76 3.74
N VAL A 18 0.07 2.68 2.77
CA VAL A 18 1.18 2.58 1.82
C VAL A 18 2.48 2.81 2.60
N GLY A 19 3.46 1.92 2.43
CA GLY A 19 4.74 2.05 3.15
C GLY A 19 4.86 1.23 4.44
N GLU A 20 3.79 0.62 4.93
CA GLU A 20 3.84 -0.15 6.19
C GLU A 20 4.66 -1.44 6.08
N SER A 21 4.82 -1.98 4.86
CA SER A 21 5.58 -3.21 4.64
C SER A 21 7.02 -2.91 4.23
N ALA A 22 7.97 -3.40 5.02
CA ALA A 22 9.40 -3.20 4.77
C ALA A 22 9.85 -3.75 3.40
N GLU A 23 9.22 -4.84 2.93
CA GLU A 23 9.52 -5.44 1.62
C GLU A 23 8.89 -4.67 0.46
N HIS A 24 7.79 -3.95 0.70
CA HIS A 24 7.05 -3.24 -0.34
C HIS A 24 6.57 -1.85 0.14
N PRO A 25 7.49 -0.87 0.24
CA PRO A 25 7.19 0.45 0.80
C PRO A 25 6.36 1.36 -0.12
N LEU A 26 6.09 0.95 -1.36
CA LEU A 26 5.40 1.77 -2.38
C LEU A 26 3.95 1.31 -2.64
N ILE A 27 3.48 0.29 -1.92
CA ILE A 27 2.14 -0.26 -2.11
C ILE A 27 1.41 -0.36 -0.75
N CYS A 28 0.08 -0.43 -0.79
CA CYS A 28 -0.75 -0.57 0.40
C CYS A 28 -0.80 -2.00 0.93
N ASP A 29 -1.15 -2.17 2.20
CA ASP A 29 -1.38 -3.43 2.90
C ASP A 29 -2.14 -4.48 2.05
N ARG A 30 -3.22 -4.07 1.37
CA ARG A 30 -4.02 -4.97 0.53
C ARG A 30 -3.23 -5.54 -0.63
N CYS A 31 -2.38 -4.71 -1.24
CA CYS A 31 -1.52 -5.12 -2.33
C CYS A 31 -0.36 -5.99 -1.83
N VAL A 32 0.08 -5.78 -0.60
CA VAL A 32 1.07 -6.63 0.07
C VAL A 32 0.48 -8.01 0.36
N ALA A 33 -0.69 -8.10 1.00
CA ALA A 33 -1.39 -9.37 1.25
C ALA A 33 -1.63 -10.14 -0.06
N ALA A 34 -1.99 -9.41 -1.12
CA ALA A 34 -2.13 -9.96 -2.46
C ALA A 34 -0.83 -10.51 -3.06
N LEU A 35 0.31 -9.93 -2.73
CA LEU A 35 1.63 -10.42 -3.15
C LEU A 35 2.13 -11.57 -2.29
N ALA A 36 1.80 -11.55 -0.98
CA ALA A 36 2.11 -12.61 -0.04
C ALA A 36 1.35 -13.92 -0.34
N GLY A 37 0.29 -13.86 -1.16
CA GLY A 37 -0.47 -15.03 -1.56
C GLY A 37 -1.49 -15.50 -0.51
N GLU A 38 -1.86 -14.62 0.43
CA GLU A 38 -2.92 -14.85 1.41
C GLU A 38 -4.30 -14.52 0.82
N PHE A 39 -4.69 -15.27 -0.22
CA PHE A 39 -6.03 -15.23 -0.83
C PHE A 39 -6.82 -16.49 -0.52
#